data_AF-A0A9W8ML67-F1
#
_entry.id   AF-A0A9W8ML67-F1
#
_cell.length_a   1.000
_cell.length_b   1.000
_cell.length_c   1.000
_cell.angle_alpha   90.00
_cell.angle_beta   90.00
_cell.angle_gamma   90.00
#
_symmetry.space_group_name_H-M   'P 1'
#
loop_
_entity.id
_entity.type
_entity.pdbx_description
1 polymer ?
#
loop_
_entity_poly.entity_id
_entity_poly.type
_entity_poly.pdbx_seq_one_letter_code
_entity_poly.pdbx_strand_id
1 'polypeptide(L)'
;MWKLEALRRCTPKPQHSNLPPLIHRLIEQMWEDGYHNIVNTDYSEILIEQMRSRHSEARPSMEWHEMDVRDLKFDDASFDVAIDKGTMDAMMTAKADVWDPPQQVIDDCNKEVDETLRVLRKGGKFIYLTFGQPHFRKRYLQKEGTSLEIRTLGEAFHYFLYIVTKE
;
A
#
# COMPACT_ATOMS: atom_id res chain seq x y z
N MET A 1 -12.24 -4.21 0.75
CA MET A 1 -10.95 -4.87 0.46
C MET A 1 -9.91 -3.79 0.67
N TRP A 2 -9.11 -3.93 1.71
CA TRP A 2 -8.24 -2.89 2.24
C TRP A 2 -6.88 -3.55 2.45
N LYS A 3 -6.08 -3.61 1.39
CA LYS A 3 -4.86 -4.43 1.35
C LYS A 3 -3.64 -3.51 1.36
N LEU A 4 -2.95 -3.51 2.50
CA LEU A 4 -1.61 -2.95 2.63
C LEU A 4 -0.58 -4.08 2.62
N GLU A 5 0.46 -3.92 1.84
CA GLU A 5 1.58 -4.86 1.71
C GLU A 5 2.85 -4.13 2.13
N ALA A 6 3.60 -4.66 3.09
CA ALA A 6 4.78 -3.99 3.63
C ALA A 6 6.02 -4.91 3.59
N LEU A 7 7.18 -4.32 3.30
CA LEU A 7 8.46 -5.01 3.18
C LEU A 7 9.40 -4.64 4.32
N ARG A 8 10.02 -5.66 4.93
CA ARG A 8 11.11 -5.50 5.90
C ARG A 8 12.47 -5.81 5.25
N ARG A 9 13.41 -4.88 5.31
CA ARG A 9 14.79 -4.94 4.79
C ARG A 9 14.88 -5.31 3.30
N CYS A 10 14.87 -4.31 2.43
CA CYS A 10 15.09 -4.50 1.00
C CYS A 10 16.59 -4.57 0.67
N THR A 11 17.10 -5.74 0.31
CA THR A 11 18.32 -5.84 -0.51
C THR A 11 17.91 -6.33 -1.90
N PRO A 12 17.91 -5.44 -2.92
CA PRO A 12 17.57 -5.87 -4.28
C PRO A 12 18.61 -6.88 -4.76
N LYS A 13 18.17 -8.03 -5.28
CA LYS A 13 18.98 -8.85 -6.17
C LYS A 13 18.77 -8.35 -7.61
N PRO A 14 19.81 -8.30 -8.45
CA PRO A 14 19.65 -7.87 -9.83
C PRO A 14 18.92 -8.96 -10.61
N GLN A 15 17.67 -8.74 -11.01
CA GLN A 15 17.01 -9.53 -12.05
C GLN A 15 16.14 -8.69 -12.99
N HIS A 16 16.20 -9.08 -14.26
CA HIS A 16 15.48 -8.54 -15.40
C HIS A 16 14.10 -9.22 -15.49
N SER A 17 13.00 -8.50 -15.25
CA SER A 17 11.65 -8.97 -15.58
C SER A 17 10.92 -7.91 -16.44
N ASN A 18 10.66 -8.28 -17.70
CA ASN A 18 9.97 -7.46 -18.72
C ASN A 18 8.49 -7.86 -18.86
N LEU A 19 7.79 -8.13 -17.77
CA LEU A 19 6.37 -8.49 -17.82
C LEU A 19 5.50 -7.34 -17.30
N PRO A 20 4.47 -6.90 -18.04
CA PRO A 20 3.49 -5.97 -17.49
C PRO A 20 2.74 -6.66 -16.33
N PRO A 21 2.75 -6.11 -15.11
CA PRO A 21 2.09 -6.73 -13.98
C PRO A 21 0.58 -6.77 -14.23
N LEU A 22 0.00 -7.96 -14.20
CA LEU A 22 -1.39 -8.06 -13.81
C LEU A 22 -1.43 -7.67 -12.34
N ILE A 23 -1.99 -6.49 -12.07
CA ILE A 23 -2.06 -5.83 -10.76
C ILE A 23 -2.53 -6.79 -9.62
N HIS A 24 -3.30 -7.84 -9.95
CA HIS A 24 -3.79 -8.82 -8.97
C HIS A 24 -2.76 -9.85 -8.49
N ARG A 25 -1.57 -9.97 -9.12
CA ARG A 25 -0.49 -10.91 -8.73
C ARG A 25 0.74 -10.22 -8.15
N LEU A 26 0.64 -8.96 -7.72
CA LEU A 26 1.78 -8.16 -7.29
C LEU A 26 2.66 -8.87 -6.25
N ILE A 27 2.07 -9.38 -5.18
CA ILE A 27 2.80 -10.12 -4.13
C ILE A 27 3.50 -11.39 -4.60
N GLU A 28 2.93 -12.07 -5.58
CA GLU A 28 3.48 -13.30 -6.13
C GLU A 28 4.71 -12.97 -6.98
N GLN A 29 4.62 -11.90 -7.78
CA GLN A 29 5.73 -11.40 -8.58
C GLN A 29 6.85 -10.84 -7.71
N MET A 30 6.52 -10.08 -6.66
CA MET A 30 7.53 -9.62 -5.70
C MET A 30 8.25 -10.80 -5.04
N TRP A 31 7.52 -11.84 -4.67
CA TRP A 31 8.14 -13.04 -4.14
C TRP A 31 9.09 -13.71 -5.15
N GLU A 32 8.63 -13.87 -6.40
CA GLU A 32 9.41 -14.45 -7.50
C GLU A 32 10.66 -13.61 -7.82
N ASP A 33 10.58 -12.29 -7.69
CA ASP A 33 11.68 -11.33 -7.83
C ASP A 33 12.65 -11.32 -6.62
N GLY A 34 12.39 -12.14 -5.59
CA GLY A 34 13.30 -12.36 -4.46
C GLY A 34 13.00 -11.54 -3.20
N TYR A 35 11.85 -10.85 -3.14
CA TYR A 35 11.38 -10.20 -1.92
C TYR A 35 10.68 -11.22 -1.03
N HIS A 36 11.35 -11.71 0.02
CA HIS A 36 10.80 -12.78 0.88
C HIS A 36 10.31 -12.30 2.25
N ASN A 37 10.63 -11.06 2.64
CA ASN A 37 10.19 -10.43 3.88
C ASN A 37 8.93 -9.59 3.62
N ILE A 38 7.87 -10.25 3.17
CA ILE A 38 6.59 -9.64 2.81
C ILE A 38 5.60 -9.86 3.94
N VAL A 39 5.03 -8.77 4.45
CA VAL A 39 3.94 -8.76 5.43
C VAL A 39 2.69 -8.19 4.78
N ASN A 40 1.61 -8.95 4.81
CA ASN A 40 0.31 -8.54 4.26
C ASN A 40 -0.68 -8.28 5.38
N THR A 41 -1.47 -7.23 5.23
CA THR A 41 -2.58 -6.91 6.14
C THR A 41 -3.86 -6.61 5.37
N ASP A 42 -4.98 -7.06 5.90
CA ASP A 42 -6.33 -6.68 5.49
C ASP A 42 -7.26 -6.77 6.71
N TYR A 43 -8.26 -5.90 6.79
CA TYR A 43 -9.25 -5.91 7.87
C TYR A 43 -10.17 -7.14 7.85
N SER A 44 -10.21 -7.89 6.74
CA SER A 44 -11.05 -9.07 6.59
C SER A 44 -10.29 -10.34 6.97
N GLU A 45 -10.62 -10.90 8.12
CA GLU A 45 -10.12 -12.22 8.57
C GLU A 45 -10.29 -13.29 7.49
N ILE A 46 -11.47 -13.35 6.87
CA ILE A 46 -11.79 -14.31 5.80
C ILE A 46 -10.78 -14.20 4.64
N LEU A 47 -10.43 -12.99 4.20
CA LEU A 47 -9.45 -12.80 3.13
C LEU A 47 -8.04 -13.19 3.57
N ILE A 48 -7.67 -12.85 4.80
CA ILE A 48 -6.38 -13.22 5.39
C ILE A 48 -6.21 -14.73 5.47
N GLU A 49 -7.20 -15.47 5.94
CA GLU A 49 -7.17 -16.93 6.02
C GLU A 49 -7.08 -17.57 4.63
N GLN A 50 -7.90 -17.10 3.68
CA GLN A 50 -7.87 -17.59 2.30
C GLN A 50 -6.49 -17.39 1.66
N MET A 51 -5.92 -16.19 1.80
CA MET A 51 -4.62 -15.89 1.22
C MET A 51 -3.49 -16.61 1.93
N ARG A 52 -3.52 -16.73 3.26
CA ARG A 52 -2.57 -17.53 4.02
C ARG A 52 -2.58 -18.98 3.55
N SER A 53 -3.77 -19.59 3.42
CA SER A 53 -3.92 -20.96 2.95
C SER A 53 -3.35 -21.13 1.53
N ARG A 54 -3.73 -20.27 0.59
CA ARG A 54 -3.26 -20.29 -0.81
C ARG A 54 -1.74 -20.22 -0.94
N HIS A 55 -1.06 -19.50 -0.05
CA HIS A 55 0.38 -19.23 -0.17
C HIS A 55 1.24 -20.03 0.82
N SER A 56 0.63 -20.79 1.73
CA SER A 56 1.31 -21.48 2.83
C SER A 56 2.45 -22.41 2.38
N GLU A 57 2.25 -23.20 1.33
CA GLU A 57 3.27 -24.12 0.82
C GLU A 57 4.30 -23.43 -0.09
N ALA A 58 3.84 -22.58 -1.00
CA ALA A 58 4.70 -21.98 -2.03
C ALA A 58 5.51 -20.78 -1.53
N ARG A 59 5.03 -20.06 -0.50
CA ARG A 59 5.61 -18.81 0.01
C ARG A 59 5.59 -18.77 1.54
N PRO A 60 6.25 -19.74 2.22
CA PRO A 60 6.06 -19.99 3.65
C PRO A 60 6.54 -18.87 4.58
N SER A 61 7.42 -17.95 4.13
CA SER A 61 7.86 -16.81 4.94
C SER A 61 7.01 -15.56 4.74
N MET A 62 5.96 -15.61 3.92
CA MET A 62 5.03 -14.50 3.74
C MET A 62 4.07 -14.44 4.93
N GLU A 63 4.02 -13.29 5.58
CA GLU A 63 3.16 -13.07 6.75
C GLU A 63 1.80 -12.50 6.34
N TRP A 64 0.76 -12.85 7.11
CA TRP A 64 -0.63 -12.48 6.84
C TRP A 64 -1.33 -12.16 8.16
N HIS A 65 -1.69 -10.89 8.38
CA HIS A 65 -2.30 -10.43 9.63
C HIS A 65 -3.62 -9.73 9.37
N GLU A 66 -4.66 -10.08 10.13
CA GLU A 66 -5.89 -9.29 10.17
C GLU A 66 -5.60 -7.97 10.89
N MET A 67 -5.78 -6.84 10.20
CA MET A 67 -5.43 -5.53 10.75
C MET A 67 -6.15 -4.41 10.00
N ASP A 68 -6.61 -3.41 10.75
CA ASP A 68 -7.10 -2.16 10.16
C ASP A 68 -5.91 -1.25 9.85
N VAL A 69 -5.83 -0.77 8.61
CA VAL A 69 -4.74 0.12 8.16
C VAL A 69 -4.72 1.47 8.92
N ARG A 70 -5.84 1.85 9.54
CA ARG A 70 -5.96 3.05 10.37
C ARG A 70 -5.45 2.85 11.80
N ASP A 71 -5.02 1.63 12.14
CA ASP A 71 -4.53 1.24 13.47
C ASP A 71 -3.58 0.03 13.35
N LEU A 72 -2.40 0.27 12.77
CA LEU A 72 -1.40 -0.77 12.50
C LEU A 72 -0.72 -1.21 13.79
N LYS A 73 -0.81 -2.50 14.13
CA LYS A 73 -0.22 -3.08 15.35
C LYS A 73 1.28 -3.39 15.23
N PHE A 74 1.98 -2.64 14.39
CA PHE A 74 3.42 -2.73 14.23
C PHE A 74 4.12 -1.58 14.94
N ASP A 75 5.35 -1.83 15.38
CA ASP A 75 6.21 -0.79 15.95
C ASP A 75 6.55 0.29 14.92
N ASP A 76 6.84 1.48 15.42
CA ASP A 76 7.35 2.59 14.62
C ASP A 76 8.62 2.18 13.87
N ALA A 77 8.79 2.70 12.66
CA ALA A 77 9.98 2.49 11.83
C ALA A 77 10.37 1.01 11.59
N SER A 78 9.40 0.10 11.58
CA SER A 78 9.59 -1.34 11.37
C SER A 78 9.68 -1.77 9.90
N PHE A 79 9.31 -0.91 8.94
CA PHE A 79 9.30 -1.22 7.50
C PHE A 79 10.11 -0.24 6.65
N ASP A 80 10.63 -0.77 5.54
CA ASP A 80 11.37 -0.02 4.52
C ASP A 80 10.45 0.53 3.44
N VAL A 81 9.49 -0.29 3.02
CA VAL A 81 8.54 0.03 1.95
C VAL A 81 7.15 -0.44 2.38
N ALA A 82 6.16 0.41 2.17
CA ALA A 82 4.76 0.09 2.26
C ALA A 82 4.15 0.30 0.87
N ILE A 83 3.32 -0.64 0.43
CA ILE A 83 2.65 -0.64 -0.86
C ILE A 83 1.16 -0.79 -0.59
N ASP A 84 0.40 0.19 -1.05
CA ASP A 84 -1.04 0.12 -0.99
C ASP A 84 -1.63 0.24 -2.40
N LYS A 85 -2.70 -0.53 -2.63
CA LYS A 85 -3.41 -0.48 -3.89
C LYS A 85 -4.91 -0.20 -3.71
N GLY A 86 -5.22 1.08 -3.60
CA GLY A 86 -6.58 1.59 -3.74
C GLY A 86 -7.42 1.36 -2.49
N THR A 87 -6.78 1.21 -1.34
CA THR A 87 -7.39 1.23 0.00
C THR A 87 -8.24 2.49 0.06
N MET A 88 -7.67 3.70 0.13
CA MET A 88 -8.41 4.97 0.15
C MET A 88 -9.55 5.11 -0.88
N ASP A 89 -9.49 4.42 -2.04
CA ASP A 89 -10.57 4.40 -3.03
C ASP A 89 -11.84 3.79 -2.43
N ALA A 90 -11.70 2.70 -1.67
CA ALA A 90 -12.78 2.02 -0.99
C ALA A 90 -13.37 2.83 0.19
N MET A 91 -12.65 3.81 0.76
CA MET A 91 -13.20 4.71 1.81
C MET A 91 -14.05 5.76 1.14
N MET A 92 -13.56 6.27 0.00
CA MET A 92 -14.20 7.33 -0.74
C MET A 92 -15.42 6.84 -1.55
N THR A 93 -15.55 5.56 -1.84
CA THR A 93 -16.77 5.00 -2.47
C THR A 93 -18.01 5.10 -1.58
N ALA A 94 -17.83 5.31 -0.27
CA ALA A 94 -18.95 5.35 0.66
C ALA A 94 -19.92 6.53 0.42
N LYS A 95 -19.50 7.65 -0.23
CA LYS A 95 -20.38 8.80 -0.56
C LYS A 95 -19.98 9.56 -1.84
N ALA A 96 -20.97 10.20 -2.46
CA ALA A 96 -20.92 10.66 -3.85
C ALA A 96 -20.04 11.89 -4.14
N ASP A 97 -19.64 12.67 -3.13
CA ASP A 97 -18.87 13.89 -3.35
C ASP A 97 -17.40 13.74 -2.91
N VAL A 98 -16.52 13.54 -3.90
CA VAL A 98 -15.07 13.51 -3.71
C VAL A 98 -14.47 14.91 -3.51
N TRP A 99 -15.19 15.98 -3.83
CA TRP A 99 -14.77 17.35 -3.60
C TRP A 99 -14.98 17.73 -2.14
N ASP A 100 -16.13 17.37 -1.57
CA ASP A 100 -16.52 17.59 -0.17
C ASP A 100 -16.81 16.27 0.58
N PRO A 101 -15.79 15.44 0.83
CA PRO A 101 -15.97 14.19 1.56
C PRO A 101 -16.35 14.48 3.02
N PRO A 102 -17.20 13.64 3.66
CA PRO A 102 -17.52 13.79 5.07
C PRO A 102 -16.27 13.77 5.95
N GLN A 103 -16.28 14.51 7.06
CA GLN A 103 -15.16 14.59 7.99
C GLN A 103 -14.63 13.22 8.41
N GLN A 104 -15.51 12.25 8.65
CA GLN A 104 -15.10 10.88 8.99
C GLN A 104 -14.24 10.23 7.89
N VAL A 105 -14.59 10.41 6.62
CA VAL A 105 -13.80 9.88 5.49
C VAL A 105 -12.45 10.59 5.42
N ILE A 106 -12.43 11.91 5.65
CA ILE A 106 -11.19 12.69 5.72
C ILE A 106 -10.29 12.14 6.84
N ASP A 107 -10.84 11.93 8.03
CA ASP A 107 -10.11 11.43 9.19
C ASP A 107 -9.57 10.01 8.96
N ASP A 108 -10.40 9.14 8.39
CA ASP A 108 -10.02 7.76 8.10
C ASP A 108 -8.90 7.68 7.03
N CYS A 109 -8.99 8.49 5.96
CA CYS A 109 -7.95 8.59 4.93
C CYS A 109 -6.64 9.17 5.48
N ASN A 110 -6.73 10.15 6.40
CA ASN A 110 -5.54 10.69 7.06
C ASN A 110 -4.89 9.64 7.96
N LYS A 111 -5.69 8.91 8.76
CA LYS A 111 -5.18 7.86 9.66
C LYS A 111 -4.47 6.74 8.91
N GLU A 112 -5.00 6.30 7.77
CA GLU A 112 -4.33 5.33 6.89
C GLU A 112 -2.91 5.80 6.53
N VAL A 113 -2.78 7.05 6.06
CA VAL A 113 -1.48 7.61 5.66
C VAL A 113 -0.58 7.80 6.87
N ASP A 114 -1.11 8.32 7.98
CA ASP A 114 -0.33 8.62 9.19
C ASP A 114 0.22 7.34 9.83
N GLU A 115 -0.58 6.28 9.93
CA GLU A 115 -0.15 4.97 10.43
C GLU A 115 0.88 4.32 9.50
N THR A 116 0.67 4.41 8.19
CA THR A 116 1.64 3.89 7.22
C THR A 116 2.98 4.62 7.33
N LEU A 117 2.96 5.95 7.45
CA LEU A 117 4.17 6.74 7.66
C LEU A 117 4.81 6.46 9.02
N ARG A 118 4.04 6.19 10.08
CA ARG A 118 4.57 5.84 11.41
C ARG A 118 5.41 4.57 11.36
N VAL A 119 4.89 3.50 10.74
CA VAL A 119 5.58 2.21 10.66
C VAL A 119 6.76 2.23 9.68
N LEU A 120 6.85 3.22 8.78
CA LEU A 120 8.00 3.40 7.90
C LEU A 120 9.21 4.01 8.63
N ARG A 121 10.40 3.51 8.35
CA ARG A 121 11.65 4.12 8.82
C ARG A 121 11.95 5.43 8.09
N LYS A 122 12.89 6.21 8.62
CA LYS A 122 13.48 7.35 7.91
C LYS A 122 14.08 6.88 6.57
N GLY A 123 13.73 7.57 5.49
CA GLY A 123 14.06 7.19 4.11
C GLY A 123 13.17 6.09 3.52
N GLY A 124 12.23 5.55 4.29
CA GLY A 124 11.26 4.56 3.84
C GLY A 124 10.25 5.14 2.84
N LYS A 125 9.66 4.27 2.03
CA LYS A 125 8.76 4.67 0.94
C LYS A 125 7.36 4.10 1.09
N PHE A 126 6.37 4.96 0.93
CA PHE A 126 4.99 4.56 0.73
C PHE A 126 4.62 4.69 -0.74
N ILE A 127 4.32 3.57 -1.38
CA ILE A 127 3.96 3.46 -2.79
C ILE A 127 2.46 3.22 -2.86
N TYR A 128 1.71 4.21 -3.32
CA TYR A 128 0.26 4.19 -3.36
C TYR A 128 -0.25 4.18 -4.81
N LEU A 129 -0.90 3.09 -5.21
CA LEU A 129 -1.42 2.88 -6.57
C LEU A 129 -2.96 3.00 -6.60
N THR A 130 -3.48 3.94 -7.40
CA THR A 130 -4.92 4.27 -7.38
C THR A 130 -5.39 4.88 -8.70
N PHE A 131 -6.70 4.88 -8.93
CA PHE A 131 -7.34 5.72 -9.97
C PHE A 131 -7.58 7.17 -9.52
N GLY A 132 -7.42 7.47 -8.23
CA GLY A 132 -7.62 8.78 -7.65
C GLY A 132 -6.65 9.80 -8.24
N GLN A 133 -7.21 10.83 -8.88
CA GLN A 133 -6.42 11.88 -9.52
C GLN A 133 -5.65 12.74 -8.50
N PRO A 134 -4.52 13.35 -8.91
CA PRO A 134 -3.66 14.13 -8.00
C PRO A 134 -4.38 15.22 -7.23
N HIS A 135 -5.35 15.88 -7.85
CA HIS A 135 -6.12 16.95 -7.21
C HIS A 135 -6.96 16.46 -6.03
N PHE A 136 -7.33 15.17 -5.99
CA PHE A 136 -8.09 14.58 -4.88
C PHE A 136 -7.20 13.92 -3.84
N ARG A 137 -6.03 13.39 -4.23
CA ARG A 137 -5.19 12.53 -3.37
C ARG A 137 -4.00 13.23 -2.74
N LYS A 138 -3.47 14.30 -3.37
CA LYS A 138 -2.36 15.06 -2.80
C LYS A 138 -2.63 15.57 -1.39
N ARG A 139 -3.86 16.01 -1.09
CA ARG A 139 -4.23 16.52 0.24
C ARG A 139 -4.07 15.50 1.38
N TYR A 140 -4.06 14.21 1.07
CA TYR A 140 -3.84 13.14 2.05
C TYR A 140 -2.40 12.64 2.04
N LEU A 141 -1.79 12.51 0.86
CA LEU A 141 -0.48 11.88 0.68
C LEU A 141 0.70 12.84 0.85
N GLN A 142 0.49 14.15 0.74
CA GLN A 142 1.51 15.16 0.98
C GLN A 142 1.51 15.57 2.45
N LYS A 143 2.42 14.98 3.24
CA LYS A 143 2.56 15.21 4.69
C LYS A 143 3.84 15.97 5.01
N GLU A 144 3.85 16.67 6.14
CA GLU A 144 5.07 17.32 6.64
C GLU A 144 6.17 16.27 6.91
N GLY A 145 7.43 16.61 6.62
CA GLY A 145 8.55 15.66 6.74
C GLY A 145 8.51 14.54 5.70
N THR A 146 7.84 14.76 4.56
CA THR A 146 7.85 13.84 3.42
C THR A 146 8.04 14.55 2.09
N SER A 147 8.60 13.84 1.11
CA SER A 147 8.55 14.23 -0.30
C SER A 147 7.55 13.36 -1.07
N LEU A 148 6.90 13.94 -2.08
CA LEU A 148 5.89 13.26 -2.89
C LEU A 148 6.25 13.33 -4.38
N GLU A 149 6.47 12.16 -4.98
CA GLU A 149 6.57 11.97 -6.43
C GLU A 149 5.26 11.36 -6.95
N ILE A 150 4.83 11.77 -8.14
CA ILE A 150 3.62 11.24 -8.79
C ILE A 150 3.98 10.80 -10.20
N ARG A 151 3.64 9.55 -10.55
CA ARG A 151 3.75 9.01 -11.91
C ARG A 151 2.39 8.62 -12.44
N THR A 152 2.20 8.81 -13.73
CA THR A 152 1.03 8.33 -14.46
C THR A 152 1.38 7.01 -15.15
N LEU A 153 0.55 6.00 -15.00
CA LEU A 153 0.73 4.68 -15.58
C LEU A 153 -0.43 4.37 -16.53
N GLY A 154 -0.10 3.83 -17.72
CA GLY A 154 -1.07 3.47 -18.77
C GLY A 154 -1.32 4.60 -19.78
N GLU A 155 -1.77 4.22 -20.98
CA GLU A 155 -1.96 5.15 -22.11
C GLU A 155 -3.39 5.70 -22.26
N ALA A 156 -4.41 4.99 -21.77
CA ALA A 156 -5.82 5.35 -21.96
C ALA A 156 -6.63 5.45 -20.66
N PHE A 157 -6.34 4.60 -19.67
CA PHE A 157 -6.90 4.68 -18.31
C PHE A 157 -5.75 4.87 -17.34
N HIS A 158 -5.56 6.11 -16.92
CA HIS A 158 -4.44 6.48 -16.07
C HIS A 158 -4.63 5.95 -14.66
N TYR A 159 -3.80 5.01 -14.26
CA TYR A 159 -3.48 4.81 -12.85
C TYR A 159 -2.48 5.88 -12.43
N PHE A 160 -2.57 6.31 -11.18
CA PHE A 160 -1.62 7.21 -10.56
C PHE A 160 -0.84 6.45 -9.51
N LEU A 161 0.48 6.54 -9.60
CA LEU A 161 1.42 6.01 -8.63
C LEU A 161 1.99 7.17 -7.83
N TYR A 162 1.63 7.24 -6.56
CA TYR A 162 2.18 8.21 -5.62
C TYR A 162 3.30 7.53 -4.84
N ILE A 163 4.47 8.15 -4.79
CA ILE A 163 5.63 7.66 -4.06
C ILE A 163 5.95 8.71 -3.00
N VAL A 164 5.51 8.45 -1.77
CA VAL A 164 5.83 9.27 -0.60
C VAL A 164 7.13 8.75 0.01
N THR A 165 8.12 9.62 0.22
CA THR A 165 9.36 9.26 0.93
C THR A 165 9.40 9.98 2.27
N LYS A 166 9.54 9.23 3.37
CA LYS A 166 9.67 9.78 4.73
C LYS A 166 11.07 10.34 4.93
N GLU A 167 11.18 11.63 5.29
CA GLU A 167 12.45 12.36 5.35
C GLU A 167 13.21 12.26 6.67
#